data_AF-A0A7Y0HS26-F1
#
_entry.id   AF-A0A7Y0HS26-F1
#
_cell.length_a   1.000
_cell.length_b   1.000
_cell.length_c   1.000
_cell.angle_alpha   90.00
_cell.angle_beta   90.00
_cell.angle_gamma   90.00
#
_symmetry.space_group_name_H-M   'P 1'
#
loop_
_entity.id
_entity.type
_entity.pdbx_description
1 polymer ?
#
loop_
_entity_poly.entity_id
_entity_poly.type
_entity_poly.pdbx_seq_one_letter_code
_entity_poly.pdbx_strand_id
1 'polypeptide(L)'
;MVKPSNGPQSVNPTLVSEPYPPYARYGIVPPLWMPWYDIGFTRAVARFWRKAFAFHGRASRREYWWGYLFQILVTVVVVAIGAGLDAAIGMAQSDDGPFTSVFTIVIMMVLCVPNLSLGVRRLHDENLRGWWIMLPTLLMLMSFVAIAASIMAMDDSARPQMIGVLGLLCAIALYLLSDIAGVVLMVLPSKPAGARFDKMPRSYCSRLGNVSY
;
A
#
# COMPACT_ATOMS: atom_id res chain seq x y z
N MET A 1 12.10 -39.55 9.18
CA MET A 1 10.71 -39.04 9.28
C MET A 1 10.60 -38.17 10.53
N VAL A 2 10.59 -36.85 10.37
CA VAL A 2 10.33 -35.90 11.47
C VAL A 2 8.95 -35.30 11.19
N LYS A 3 7.96 -35.67 12.01
CA LYS A 3 6.58 -35.20 11.90
C LYS A 3 6.54 -33.73 12.37
N PRO A 4 5.94 -32.78 11.63
CA PRO A 4 5.76 -31.43 12.14
C PRO A 4 4.72 -31.46 13.26
N SER A 5 5.12 -31.04 14.47
CA SER A 5 4.25 -30.95 15.64
C SER A 5 3.30 -29.75 15.50
N ASN A 6 2.22 -29.92 14.75
CA ASN A 6 1.10 -28.98 14.67
C ASN A 6 0.16 -29.16 15.88
N GLY A 7 0.69 -28.96 17.09
CA GLY A 7 -0.14 -28.79 18.29
C GLY A 7 -0.53 -27.32 18.45
N PRO A 8 -1.74 -26.99 18.94
CA PRO A 8 -2.10 -25.62 19.26
C PRO A 8 -1.15 -25.11 20.35
N GLN A 9 -0.30 -24.14 20.01
CA GLN A 9 0.57 -23.49 20.99
C GLN A 9 -0.31 -22.93 22.11
N SER A 10 -0.12 -23.40 23.34
CA SER A 10 -0.80 -22.89 24.52
C SER A 10 -0.40 -21.43 24.69
N VAL A 11 -1.30 -20.51 24.32
CA VAL A 11 -1.09 -19.08 24.47
C VAL A 11 -1.04 -18.80 25.97
N ASN A 12 0.13 -18.36 26.45
CA ASN A 12 0.32 -18.01 27.86
C ASN A 12 -0.68 -16.88 28.24
N PRO A 13 -1.51 -17.04 29.29
CA PRO A 13 -2.56 -16.08 29.65
C PRO A 13 -2.04 -14.69 30.01
N THR A 14 -0.76 -14.57 30.37
CA THR A 14 -0.09 -13.26 30.59
C THR A 14 0.15 -12.47 29.30
N LEU A 15 0.02 -13.07 28.12
CA LEU A 15 0.05 -12.36 26.84
C LEU A 15 -1.24 -11.58 26.54
N VAL A 16 -2.29 -11.79 27.36
CA VAL A 16 -3.60 -11.17 27.19
C VAL A 16 -3.67 -9.78 27.86
N SER A 17 -2.75 -9.47 28.78
CA SER A 17 -2.76 -8.21 29.54
C SER A 17 -2.03 -7.04 28.86
N GLU A 18 -1.20 -7.30 27.84
CA GLU A 18 -0.71 -6.22 26.97
C GLU A 18 -1.74 -5.95 25.87
N PRO A 19 -2.09 -4.68 25.56
CA PRO A 19 -3.05 -4.36 24.50
C PRO A 19 -2.66 -4.97 23.14
N TYR A 20 -1.38 -5.34 22.95
CA TYR A 20 -0.90 -6.17 21.86
C TYR A 20 0.16 -7.16 22.37
N PRO A 21 -0.03 -8.49 22.22
CA PRO A 21 1.05 -9.43 22.51
C PRO A 21 2.28 -9.09 21.66
N PRO A 22 3.50 -9.13 22.19
CA PRO A 22 4.70 -8.91 21.39
C PRO A 22 5.00 -10.19 20.62
N TYR A 23 4.30 -10.43 19.51
CA TYR A 23 4.44 -11.60 18.63
C TYR A 23 5.90 -11.83 18.20
N ALA A 24 6.66 -10.75 18.05
CA ALA A 24 8.07 -10.78 17.74
C ALA A 24 8.94 -11.37 18.86
N ARG A 25 8.59 -11.11 20.13
CA ARG A 25 9.30 -11.63 21.31
C ARG A 25 9.15 -13.15 21.46
N TYR A 26 8.04 -13.70 20.97
CA TYR A 26 7.70 -15.11 21.12
C TYR A 26 7.84 -15.92 19.81
N GLY A 27 8.27 -15.29 18.71
CA GLY A 27 8.39 -15.96 17.41
C GLY A 27 7.07 -16.43 16.81
N ILE A 28 5.93 -15.96 17.34
CA ILE A 28 4.59 -16.38 16.95
C ILE A 28 4.14 -15.54 15.75
N VAL A 29 3.58 -16.18 14.72
CA VAL A 29 3.05 -15.46 13.56
C VAL A 29 1.72 -14.80 13.93
N PRO A 30 1.59 -13.48 13.80
CA PRO A 30 0.36 -12.78 14.13
C PRO A 30 -0.78 -13.12 13.15
N PRO A 31 -2.02 -13.26 13.65
CA PRO A 31 -3.17 -13.57 12.81
C PRO A 31 -3.46 -12.44 11.82
N LEU A 32 -4.08 -12.78 10.68
CA LEU A 32 -4.27 -11.85 9.54
C LEU A 32 -5.09 -10.59 9.86
N TRP A 33 -5.87 -10.52 10.93
CA TRP A 33 -6.60 -9.29 11.26
C TRP A 33 -5.74 -8.26 12.03
N MET A 34 -4.61 -8.69 12.59
CA MET A 34 -3.76 -7.88 13.48
C MET A 34 -2.48 -7.36 12.77
N PRO A 35 -1.93 -6.19 13.16
CA PRO A 35 -0.68 -5.67 12.56
C PRO A 35 0.55 -6.49 12.99
N TRP A 36 1.56 -6.57 12.11
CA TRP A 36 2.85 -7.21 12.42
C TRP A 36 3.98 -6.17 12.44
N TYR A 37 4.41 -5.75 13.63
CA TYR A 37 5.40 -4.67 13.76
C TYR A 37 6.81 -5.07 13.30
N ASP A 38 7.25 -6.30 13.58
CA ASP A 38 8.61 -6.79 13.26
C ASP A 38 8.65 -7.72 12.05
N ILE A 39 7.86 -7.41 11.02
CA ILE A 39 7.84 -8.22 9.80
C ILE A 39 9.12 -7.99 8.96
N GLY A 40 9.65 -9.07 8.38
CA GLY A 40 10.67 -9.02 7.34
C GLY A 40 10.07 -8.93 5.93
N PHE A 41 10.87 -8.54 4.94
CA PHE A 41 10.44 -8.30 3.56
C PHE A 41 9.60 -9.43 2.95
N THR A 42 10.12 -10.65 2.91
CA THR A 42 9.45 -11.80 2.25
C THR A 42 8.08 -12.12 2.86
N ARG A 43 7.99 -12.06 4.20
CA ARG A 43 6.74 -12.27 4.93
C ARG A 43 5.74 -11.14 4.68
N ALA A 44 6.22 -9.91 4.51
CA ALA A 44 5.39 -8.77 4.16
C ALA A 44 4.79 -8.93 2.76
N VAL A 45 5.58 -9.35 1.77
CA VAL A 45 5.09 -9.65 0.42
C VAL A 45 4.04 -10.76 0.44
N ALA A 46 4.29 -11.86 1.16
CA ALA A 46 3.29 -12.93 1.31
C ALA A 46 2.00 -12.45 2.01
N ARG A 47 2.10 -11.47 2.92
CA ARG A 47 0.92 -10.88 3.60
C ARG A 47 0.20 -9.86 2.73
N PHE A 48 0.92 -9.15 1.85
CA PHE A 48 0.38 -8.20 0.89
C PHE A 48 -0.62 -8.90 -0.03
N TRP A 49 -0.22 -9.98 -0.69
CA TRP A 49 -1.09 -10.74 -1.59
C TRP A 49 -2.25 -11.43 -0.85
N ARG A 50 -2.00 -12.02 0.33
CA ARG A 50 -3.07 -12.67 1.13
C ARG A 50 -4.16 -11.71 1.61
N LYS A 51 -3.83 -10.43 1.74
CA LYS A 51 -4.77 -9.38 2.18
C LYS A 51 -5.09 -8.38 1.06
N ALA A 52 -4.81 -8.72 -0.20
CA ALA A 52 -5.03 -7.85 -1.35
C ALA A 52 -6.47 -7.28 -1.37
N PHE A 53 -7.47 -8.12 -1.08
CA PHE A 53 -8.88 -7.75 -1.07
C PHE A 53 -9.48 -7.54 0.33
N ALA A 54 -8.65 -7.51 1.38
CA ALA A 54 -9.11 -7.37 2.76
C ALA A 54 -8.95 -5.93 3.26
N PHE A 55 -10.04 -5.16 3.29
CA PHE A 55 -10.07 -3.76 3.75
C PHE A 55 -10.21 -3.59 5.27
N HIS A 56 -10.29 -4.69 6.01
CA HIS A 56 -10.45 -4.71 7.46
C HIS A 56 -9.16 -5.15 8.17
N GLY A 57 -9.08 -4.82 9.46
CA GLY A 57 -7.88 -5.00 10.26
C GLY A 57 -6.87 -3.89 10.04
N ARG A 58 -5.66 -4.09 10.57
CA ARG A 58 -4.60 -3.08 10.55
C ARG A 58 -3.31 -3.58 9.92
N ALA A 59 -2.50 -2.64 9.48
CA ALA A 59 -1.17 -2.88 8.94
C ALA A 59 -0.17 -1.97 9.68
N SER A 60 0.95 -2.55 10.11
CA SER A 60 2.01 -1.77 10.75
C SER A 60 2.76 -0.89 9.74
N ARG A 61 3.53 0.07 10.24
CA ARG A 61 4.45 0.87 9.42
C ARG A 61 5.39 0.00 8.58
N ARG A 62 6.02 -1.02 9.18
CA ARG A 62 6.95 -1.89 8.45
C ARG A 62 6.25 -2.70 7.37
N GLU A 63 5.03 -3.17 7.63
CA GLU A 63 4.22 -3.86 6.62
C GLU A 63 3.90 -2.98 5.43
N TYR A 64 3.54 -1.72 5.68
CA TYR A 64 3.31 -0.74 4.63
C TYR A 64 4.57 -0.49 3.81
N TRP A 65 5.69 -0.14 4.46
CA TRP A 65 6.93 0.22 3.76
C TRP A 65 7.57 -0.94 3.00
N TRP A 66 7.52 -2.17 3.53
CA TRP A 66 7.96 -3.34 2.76
C TRP A 66 7.04 -3.63 1.58
N GLY A 67 5.72 -3.46 1.74
CA GLY A 67 4.78 -3.56 0.63
C GLY A 67 5.01 -2.49 -0.42
N TYR A 68 5.36 -1.26 -0.02
CA TYR A 68 5.69 -0.16 -0.91
C TYR A 68 7.00 -0.42 -1.68
N LEU A 69 8.05 -0.87 -0.99
CA LEU A 69 9.30 -1.28 -1.64
C LEU A 69 9.08 -2.41 -2.65
N PHE A 70 8.27 -3.42 -2.29
CA PHE A 70 7.92 -4.51 -3.21
C PHE A 70 7.25 -3.99 -4.48
N GLN A 71 6.31 -3.05 -4.35
CA GLN A 71 5.65 -2.44 -5.50
C GLN A 71 6.65 -1.68 -6.40
N ILE A 72 7.57 -0.91 -5.81
CA ILE A 72 8.65 -0.24 -6.58
C ILE A 72 9.47 -1.26 -7.36
N LEU A 73 9.93 -2.34 -6.70
CA LEU A 73 10.75 -3.36 -7.33
C LEU A 73 10.01 -4.05 -8.47
N VAL A 74 8.73 -4.38 -8.28
CA VAL A 74 7.90 -4.99 -9.32
C VAL A 74 7.74 -4.03 -10.51
N THR A 75 7.43 -2.76 -10.27
CA THR A 75 7.29 -1.76 -11.33
C THR A 75 8.59 -1.60 -12.12
N VAL A 76 9.74 -1.48 -11.44
CA VAL A 76 11.05 -1.36 -12.11
C VAL A 76 11.34 -2.58 -12.99
N VAL A 77 11.12 -3.79 -12.47
CA VAL A 77 11.35 -5.02 -13.24
C VAL A 77 10.41 -5.11 -14.45
N VAL A 78 9.12 -4.81 -14.27
CA VAL A 78 8.12 -4.87 -15.33
C VAL A 78 8.44 -3.87 -16.45
N VAL A 79 8.79 -2.62 -16.09
CA VAL A 79 9.18 -1.58 -17.06
C VAL A 79 10.48 -1.96 -17.77
N ALA A 80 11.48 -2.48 -17.06
CA ALA A 80 12.74 -2.90 -17.67
C ALA A 80 12.55 -4.06 -18.67
N ILE A 81 11.67 -5.02 -18.36
CA ILE A 81 11.33 -6.12 -19.28
C ILE A 81 10.59 -5.56 -20.50
N GLY A 82 9.60 -4.67 -20.31
CA GLY A 82 8.88 -4.01 -21.40
C GLY A 82 9.84 -3.30 -22.34
N ALA A 83 10.72 -2.46 -21.80
CA ALA A 83 11.70 -1.71 -22.57
C ALA A 83 12.67 -2.62 -23.34
N GLY A 84 13.09 -3.74 -22.74
CA GLY A 84 13.93 -4.73 -23.41
C GLY A 84 13.23 -5.42 -24.58
N LEU A 85 11.94 -5.73 -24.45
CA LEU A 85 11.13 -6.31 -25.52
C LEU A 85 10.88 -5.31 -26.65
N ASP A 86 10.57 -4.06 -26.31
CA ASP A 86 10.41 -2.98 -27.29
C ASP A 86 11.72 -2.75 -28.06
N ALA A 87 12.87 -2.79 -27.38
CA ALA A 87 14.16 -2.71 -28.03
C ALA A 87 14.42 -3.88 -28.99
N ALA A 88 14.03 -5.10 -28.62
CA ALA A 88 14.21 -6.30 -29.45
C ALA A 88 13.42 -6.24 -30.78
N ILE A 89 12.32 -5.49 -30.83
CA ILE A 89 11.52 -5.27 -32.04
C ILE A 89 11.85 -3.96 -32.77
N GLY A 90 12.94 -3.28 -32.38
CA GLY A 90 13.39 -2.03 -33.01
C GLY A 90 12.65 -0.77 -32.54
N MET A 91 11.90 -0.83 -31.44
CA MET A 91 11.14 0.28 -30.85
C MET A 91 11.79 0.87 -29.60
N ALA A 92 13.13 0.77 -29.47
CA ALA A 92 13.85 1.27 -28.29
C ALA A 92 13.74 2.79 -28.06
N GLN A 93 13.51 3.56 -29.14
CA GLN A 93 13.48 5.03 -29.11
C GLN A 93 12.07 5.62 -29.24
N SER A 94 11.03 4.79 -29.35
CA SER A 94 9.67 5.30 -29.30
C SER A 94 9.30 5.63 -27.86
N ASP A 95 8.78 6.84 -27.63
CA ASP A 95 8.28 7.27 -26.32
C ASP A 95 7.19 6.32 -25.77
N ASP A 96 6.50 5.58 -26.66
CA ASP A 96 5.43 4.63 -26.34
C ASP A 96 5.65 3.24 -26.95
N GLY A 97 6.65 2.51 -26.46
CA GLY A 97 6.81 1.10 -26.81
C GLY A 97 5.55 0.28 -26.45
N PRO A 98 5.04 -0.58 -27.36
CA PRO A 98 3.79 -1.32 -27.13
C PRO A 98 3.86 -2.27 -25.94
N PHE A 99 5.03 -2.88 -25.65
CA PHE A 99 5.17 -3.75 -24.49
C PHE A 99 5.27 -2.96 -23.19
N THR A 100 6.08 -1.90 -23.15
CA THR A 100 6.22 -1.04 -21.96
C THR A 100 4.89 -0.42 -21.54
N SER A 101 4.13 0.12 -22.50
CA SER A 101 2.83 0.73 -22.23
C SER A 101 1.81 -0.28 -21.70
N VAL A 102 1.63 -1.42 -22.37
CA VAL A 102 0.70 -2.47 -21.96
C VAL A 102 1.07 -3.03 -20.58
N PHE A 103 2.36 -3.34 -20.35
CA PHE A 103 2.81 -3.91 -19.09
C PHE A 103 2.61 -2.93 -17.92
N THR A 104 2.87 -1.64 -18.15
CA THR A 104 2.64 -0.60 -17.15
C THR A 104 1.16 -0.48 -16.79
N ILE A 105 0.25 -0.49 -17.77
CA ILE A 105 -1.19 -0.44 -17.52
C ILE A 105 -1.64 -1.68 -16.72
N VAL A 106 -1.23 -2.87 -17.16
CA VAL A 106 -1.60 -4.13 -16.50
C VAL A 106 -1.11 -4.15 -15.05
N ILE A 107 0.14 -3.77 -14.79
CA ILE A 107 0.67 -3.80 -13.42
C ILE A 107 -0.01 -2.76 -12.52
N MET A 108 -0.33 -1.58 -13.05
CA MET A 108 -1.09 -0.56 -12.32
C MET A 108 -2.47 -1.09 -11.92
N MET A 109 -3.18 -1.79 -12.82
CA MET A 109 -4.47 -2.40 -12.51
C MET A 109 -4.35 -3.50 -11.44
N VAL A 110 -3.35 -4.37 -11.56
CA VAL A 110 -3.13 -5.49 -10.63
C VAL A 110 -2.77 -4.98 -9.23
N LEU A 111 -1.94 -3.93 -9.13
CA LEU A 111 -1.48 -3.38 -7.86
C LEU A 111 -2.46 -2.37 -7.24
N CYS A 112 -3.39 -1.81 -8.02
CA CYS A 112 -4.35 -0.80 -7.56
C CYS A 112 -5.14 -1.27 -6.32
N VAL A 113 -5.79 -2.42 -6.40
CA VAL A 113 -6.64 -2.94 -5.30
C VAL A 113 -5.81 -3.31 -4.06
N PRO A 114 -4.71 -4.08 -4.18
CA PRO A 114 -3.83 -4.35 -3.05
C PRO A 114 -3.26 -3.11 -2.37
N ASN A 115 -2.87 -2.08 -3.14
CA ASN A 115 -2.32 -0.83 -2.61
C ASN A 115 -3.40 -0.08 -1.80
N LEU A 116 -4.60 0.07 -2.36
CA LEU A 116 -5.73 0.69 -1.66
C LEU A 116 -6.06 -0.06 -0.37
N SER A 117 -6.12 -1.39 -0.42
CA SER A 117 -6.33 -2.25 0.76
C SER A 117 -5.26 -2.02 1.83
N LEU A 118 -3.98 -1.97 1.44
CA LEU A 118 -2.87 -1.77 2.37
C LEU A 118 -2.92 -0.37 3.01
N GLY A 119 -3.19 0.67 2.21
CA GLY A 119 -3.31 2.04 2.70
C GLY A 119 -4.49 2.22 3.67
N VAL A 120 -5.66 1.65 3.37
CA VAL A 120 -6.82 1.67 4.29
C VAL A 120 -6.49 0.99 5.62
N ARG A 121 -5.84 -0.18 5.59
CA ARG A 121 -5.41 -0.88 6.81
C ARG A 121 -4.37 -0.10 7.60
N ARG A 122 -3.52 0.68 6.93
CA ARG A 122 -2.53 1.53 7.60
C ARG A 122 -3.21 2.72 8.31
N LEU A 123 -4.18 3.36 7.66
CA LEU A 123 -4.98 4.44 8.27
C LEU A 123 -5.77 3.95 9.49
N HIS A 124 -6.30 2.72 9.45
CA HIS A 124 -6.94 2.11 10.61
C HIS A 124 -5.98 1.95 11.80
N ASP A 125 -4.69 1.72 11.55
CA ASP A 125 -3.66 1.63 12.61
C ASP A 125 -3.42 2.96 13.34
N GLU A 126 -3.77 4.07 12.71
CA GLU A 126 -3.67 5.42 13.26
C GLU A 126 -4.98 5.91 13.88
N ASN A 127 -5.96 5.02 13.98
CA ASN A 127 -7.32 5.33 14.37
C ASN A 127 -8.05 6.28 13.40
N LEU A 128 -7.59 6.41 12.16
CA LEU A 128 -8.24 7.19 11.11
C LEU A 128 -9.25 6.32 10.35
N ARG A 129 -10.25 6.98 9.75
CA ARG A 129 -11.20 6.31 8.86
C ARG A 129 -10.54 6.06 7.50
N GLY A 130 -10.80 4.92 6.87
CA GLY A 130 -10.26 4.59 5.54
C GLY A 130 -10.50 5.65 4.45
N TRP A 131 -11.54 6.48 4.61
CA TRP A 131 -11.85 7.61 3.72
C TRP A 131 -10.73 8.64 3.57
N TRP A 132 -9.82 8.76 4.55
CA TRP A 132 -8.69 9.71 4.47
C TRP A 132 -7.72 9.38 3.32
N ILE A 133 -7.75 8.16 2.78
CA ILE A 133 -6.96 7.80 1.60
C ILE A 133 -7.41 8.55 0.33
N MET A 134 -8.65 9.03 0.31
CA MET A 134 -9.19 9.79 -0.82
C MET A 134 -8.51 11.14 -0.96
N LEU A 135 -8.02 11.75 0.12
CA LEU A 135 -7.37 13.07 0.06
C LEU A 135 -6.12 13.06 -0.84
N PRO A 136 -5.08 12.24 -0.58
CA PRO A 136 -3.94 12.16 -1.49
C PRO A 136 -4.35 11.60 -2.86
N THR A 137 -5.25 10.61 -2.91
CA THR A 137 -5.65 10.02 -4.20
C THR A 137 -6.33 11.05 -5.13
N LEU A 138 -7.23 11.89 -4.60
CA LEU A 138 -7.91 12.91 -5.40
C LEU A 138 -6.98 14.05 -5.80
N LEU A 139 -6.07 14.48 -4.92
CA LEU A 139 -5.06 15.49 -5.27
C LEU A 139 -4.15 15.00 -6.40
N MET A 140 -3.73 13.74 -6.34
CA MET A 140 -2.98 13.09 -7.42
C MET A 140 -3.77 13.07 -8.73
N LEU A 141 -5.05 12.65 -8.72
CA LEU A 141 -5.88 12.64 -9.94
C LEU A 141 -6.08 14.04 -10.53
N MET A 142 -6.33 15.04 -9.70
CA MET A 142 -6.44 16.44 -10.14
C MET A 142 -5.15 16.94 -10.78
N SER A 143 -3.99 16.54 -10.25
CA SER A 143 -2.70 16.89 -10.83
C SER A 143 -2.49 16.25 -12.22
N PHE A 144 -2.89 14.99 -12.43
CA PHE A 144 -2.81 14.35 -13.74
C PHE A 144 -3.67 15.04 -14.80
N VAL A 145 -4.90 15.42 -14.44
CA VAL A 145 -5.80 16.18 -15.33
C VAL A 145 -5.20 17.55 -15.65
N ALA A 146 -4.62 18.23 -14.66
CA ALA A 146 -3.98 19.53 -14.85
C ALA A 146 -2.72 19.43 -15.72
N ILE A 147 -1.91 18.37 -15.60
CA ILE A 147 -0.76 18.10 -16.48
C ILE A 147 -1.25 17.92 -17.92
N ALA A 148 -2.23 17.05 -18.16
CA ALA A 148 -2.76 16.80 -19.49
C ALA A 148 -3.34 18.08 -20.13
N ALA A 149 -4.10 18.87 -19.36
CA ALA A 149 -4.64 20.15 -19.82
C ALA A 149 -3.54 21.18 -20.13
N SER A 150 -2.45 21.18 -19.36
CA SER A 150 -1.31 22.09 -19.57
C SER A 150 -0.55 21.73 -20.85
N ILE A 151 -0.36 20.44 -21.14
CA ILE A 151 0.24 19.96 -22.38
C ILE A 151 -0.64 20.35 -23.59
N MET A 152 -1.94 20.11 -23.52
CA MET A 152 -2.90 20.51 -24.57
C MET A 152 -2.90 22.03 -24.80
N ALA A 153 -2.66 22.83 -23.76
CA ALA A 153 -2.58 24.28 -23.87
C ALA A 153 -1.29 24.80 -24.53
N MET A 154 -0.23 23.98 -24.61
CA MET A 154 1.04 24.32 -25.26
C MET A 154 1.00 24.12 -26.79
N ASP A 155 0.15 23.23 -27.28
CA ASP A 155 0.01 22.91 -28.71
C ASP A 155 -0.76 23.99 -29.49
N ASP A 156 -1.54 24.80 -28.79
CA ASP A 156 -2.39 25.83 -29.37
C ASP A 156 -1.58 27.11 -29.66
N SER A 157 -1.29 27.39 -30.93
CA SER A 157 -0.51 28.57 -31.37
C SER A 157 -1.13 29.91 -30.96
N ALA A 158 -2.43 29.92 -30.60
CA ALA A 158 -3.16 31.09 -30.19
C ALA A 158 -2.97 31.46 -28.70
N ARG A 159 -2.44 30.55 -27.86
CA ARG A 159 -2.26 30.80 -26.42
C ARG A 159 -0.83 31.22 -26.13
N PRO A 160 -0.60 32.16 -25.20
CA PRO A 160 0.75 32.42 -24.74
C PRO A 160 1.30 31.16 -24.08
N GLN A 161 2.40 30.62 -24.61
CA GLN A 161 3.09 29.43 -24.09
C GLN A 161 3.32 29.51 -22.57
N MET A 162 3.44 30.72 -22.04
CA MET A 162 3.51 31.04 -20.61
C MET A 162 2.35 30.46 -19.78
N ILE A 163 1.12 30.40 -20.28
CA ILE A 163 -0.03 29.82 -19.56
C ILE A 163 0.14 28.30 -19.39
N GLY A 164 0.54 27.60 -20.45
CA GLY A 164 0.79 26.15 -20.40
C GLY A 164 1.93 25.80 -19.43
N VAL A 165 3.03 26.57 -19.47
CA VAL A 165 4.17 26.38 -18.55
C VAL A 165 3.77 26.62 -17.09
N LEU A 166 3.06 27.73 -16.81
CA LEU A 166 2.57 28.02 -15.46
C LEU A 166 1.60 26.95 -14.95
N GLY A 167 0.69 26.49 -15.81
CA GLY A 167 -0.22 25.39 -15.50
C GLY A 167 0.52 24.11 -15.14
N LEU A 168 1.56 23.75 -15.91
CA LEU A 168 2.39 22.58 -15.65
C LEU A 168 3.12 22.68 -14.31
N LEU A 169 3.71 23.84 -13.98
CA LEU A 169 4.37 24.06 -12.70
C LEU A 169 3.40 23.93 -11.52
N CYS A 170 2.19 24.49 -11.65
CA CYS A 170 1.14 24.33 -10.65
C CYS A 170 0.71 22.86 -10.50
N ALA A 171 0.57 22.14 -11.62
CA ALA A 171 0.18 20.74 -11.61
C ALA A 171 1.26 19.85 -10.96
N ILE A 172 2.55 20.10 -11.23
CA ILE A 172 3.67 19.44 -10.55
C ILE A 172 3.66 19.74 -9.05
N ALA A 173 3.45 21.00 -8.66
CA ALA A 173 3.37 21.37 -7.25
C ALA A 173 2.21 20.65 -6.53
N LEU A 174 1.05 20.52 -7.17
CA LEU A 174 -0.08 19.76 -6.65
C LEU A 174 0.22 18.26 -6.54
N TYR A 175 0.91 17.69 -7.53
CA TYR A 175 1.36 16.30 -7.50
C TYR A 175 2.31 16.06 -6.32
N LEU A 176 3.31 16.92 -6.12
CA LEU A 176 4.24 16.83 -5.00
C LEU A 176 3.52 17.01 -3.65
N LEU A 177 2.56 17.93 -3.56
CA LEU A 177 1.75 18.12 -2.36
C LEU A 177 0.95 16.84 -2.02
N SER A 178 0.38 16.19 -3.04
CA SER A 178 -0.29 14.90 -2.90
C SER A 178 0.64 13.83 -2.33
N ASP A 179 1.85 13.69 -2.89
CA ASP A 179 2.84 12.71 -2.44
C ASP A 179 3.30 12.99 -1.01
N ILE A 180 3.57 14.25 -0.67
CA ILE A 180 3.93 14.64 0.71
C ILE A 180 2.79 14.30 1.66
N ALA A 181 1.54 14.65 1.33
CA ALA A 181 0.39 14.31 2.15
C ALA A 181 0.22 12.80 2.33
N GLY A 182 0.40 12.02 1.25
CA GLY A 182 0.38 10.56 1.28
C GLY A 182 1.47 9.97 2.16
N VAL A 183 2.72 10.42 2.01
CA VAL A 183 3.84 9.97 2.83
C VAL A 183 3.62 10.33 4.29
N VAL A 184 3.23 11.56 4.60
CA VAL A 184 2.95 11.99 5.98
C VAL A 184 1.90 11.09 6.62
N LEU A 185 0.78 10.85 5.95
CA LEU A 185 -0.27 9.96 6.43
C LEU A 185 0.20 8.52 6.64
N MET A 186 1.20 8.05 5.90
CA MET A 186 1.71 6.67 6.02
C MET A 186 2.88 6.54 7.01
N VAL A 187 3.51 7.65 7.40
CA VAL A 187 4.58 7.72 8.42
C VAL A 187 4.04 7.95 9.83
N LEU A 188 2.82 8.45 10.01
CA LEU A 188 2.24 8.79 11.32
C LEU A 188 2.28 7.63 12.35
N PRO A 189 2.38 7.90 13.66
CA PRO A 189 2.46 6.85 14.68
C PRO A 189 1.17 6.05 14.83
N SER A 190 1.35 4.74 14.98
CA SER A 190 0.29 3.81 15.36
C SER A 190 -0.29 4.22 16.70
N LYS A 191 -1.62 4.33 16.79
CA LYS A 191 -2.32 4.68 18.04
C LYS A 191 -2.99 3.43 18.60
N PRO A 192 -2.92 3.17 19.92
CA PRO A 192 -3.55 2.00 20.52
C PRO A 192 -5.08 1.97 20.32
N ALA A 193 -5.71 3.15 20.20
CA ALA A 193 -7.13 3.30 19.88
C ALA A 193 -7.55 2.71 18.51
N GLY A 194 -6.60 2.43 17.62
CA GLY A 194 -6.85 1.75 16.35
C GLY A 194 -7.40 0.33 16.50
N ALA A 195 -7.26 -0.30 17.68
CA ALA A 195 -7.79 -1.63 18.01
C ALA A 195 -9.28 -1.81 17.65
N ARG A 196 -10.07 -0.73 17.62
CA ARG A 196 -11.49 -0.76 17.25
C ARG A 196 -11.77 -1.33 15.85
N PHE A 197 -10.76 -1.32 14.96
CA PHE A 197 -10.89 -1.83 13.59
C PHE A 197 -10.48 -3.31 13.47
N ASP A 198 -10.04 -3.94 14.56
CA ASP A 198 -9.71 -5.36 14.59
C ASP A 198 -11.00 -6.19 14.63
N LYS A 199 -11.23 -6.98 13.58
CA LYS A 199 -12.32 -7.98 13.55
C LYS A 199 -11.74 -9.34 13.90
N MET A 200 -11.84 -9.70 15.18
CA MET A 200 -11.50 -11.04 15.63
C MET A 200 -12.49 -12.07 15.04
N PRO A 201 -12.04 -13.24 14.59
CA PRO A 201 -12.93 -14.34 14.23
C PRO A 201 -13.82 -14.71 15.43
N ARG A 202 -15.10 -15.07 15.20
CA ARG A 202 -16.05 -15.44 16.27
C ARG A 202 -15.51 -16.53 17.20
N SER A 203 -14.72 -17.46 16.67
CA SER A 203 -14.06 -18.55 17.42
C SER A 203 -13.00 -18.08 18.43
N TYR A 204 -12.50 -16.85 18.28
CA TYR A 204 -11.56 -16.22 19.21
C TYR A 204 -12.33 -15.45 20.31
N CYS A 205 -13.42 -14.77 19.95
CA CYS A 205 -14.29 -14.07 20.90
C CYS A 205 -14.92 -15.02 21.92
N SER A 206 -15.42 -16.19 21.49
CA SER A 206 -16.00 -17.18 22.41
C SER A 206 -14.98 -17.76 23.39
N ARG A 207 -13.71 -17.82 22.98
CA ARG A 207 -12.62 -18.35 23.82
C ARG A 207 -12.17 -17.34 24.88
N LEU A 208 -12.21 -16.04 24.56
CA LEU A 208 -11.92 -14.96 25.50
C LEU A 208 -13.09 -14.67 26.45
N GLY A 209 -14.34 -14.83 25.99
CA GLY A 209 -15.52 -14.69 26.85
C GLY A 209 -15.66 -15.74 27.96
N ASN A 210 -14.93 -16.85 27.86
CA ASN A 210 -14.83 -17.88 28.91
C ASN A 210 -13.64 -17.66 29.86
N VAL A 211 -12.85 -16.60 29.67
CA VAL A 211 -11.79 -16.19 30.60
C VAL A 211 -12.36 -15.08 31.47
N SER A 212 -13.14 -15.47 32.48
CA SER A 212 -13.55 -14.56 33.55
C SER A 212 -12.30 -14.08 34.29
N TYR A 213 -12.13 -12.76 34.42
CA TYR A 213 -11.11 -12.15 35.29
C TYR A 213 -11.39 -12.44 36.76
#